data_AF-X0RSI6-F1
#
_entry.id   AF-X0RSI6-F1
#
_cell.length_a   1.000
_cell.length_b   1.000
_cell.length_c   1.000
_cell.angle_alpha   90.00
_cell.angle_beta   90.00
_cell.angle_gamma   90.00
#
_symmetry.space_group_name_H-M   'P 1'
#
loop_
_entity.id
_entity.type
_entity.pdbx_description
1 polymer ?
#
loop_
_entity_poly.entity_id
_entity_poly.type
_entity_poly.pdbx_seq_one_letter_code
_entity_poly.pdbx_strand_id
1 'polypeptide(L)'
;MSSYTLKNKQDVEDFIRGVTFMGTGGGGDPKLGLDFLVKALEEGYKLSWVDISEINEEEWVAMPFYMGSIAPISEENLKKLKEMGLGEPTVERPLIKAVQELEKYKQIKLGALIAGELGGSNTPAPLDTAARLNKVFIDGDFAGRAIPELTQATPCVKNKSICPLVMCDLWGNVNIIESAINFGMVEEYGRSIVMVTNQMTGNIGFLMKVKELK
;
A
#
# COMPACT_ATOMS: atom_id res chain seq x y z
N MET A 1 12.36 -22.68 -2.20
CA MET A 1 11.56 -21.51 -1.88
C MET A 1 11.37 -21.47 -0.39
N SER A 2 12.18 -20.67 0.31
CA SER A 2 11.92 -20.29 1.70
C SER A 2 10.74 -19.32 1.68
N SER A 3 9.53 -19.87 1.56
CA SER A 3 8.30 -19.11 1.66
C SER A 3 7.74 -19.23 3.06
N TYR A 4 7.56 -18.10 3.75
CA TYR A 4 6.76 -18.06 4.96
C TYR A 4 5.29 -17.95 4.56
N THR A 5 4.39 -18.57 5.34
CA THR A 5 2.96 -18.56 5.06
C THR A 5 2.18 -18.53 6.36
N LEU A 6 1.22 -17.62 6.47
CA LEU A 6 0.28 -17.56 7.59
C LEU A 6 -0.82 -18.59 7.33
N LYS A 7 -0.94 -19.59 8.21
CA LYS A 7 -1.84 -20.74 8.03
C LYS A 7 -3.12 -20.63 8.82
N ASN A 8 -3.11 -19.85 9.90
CA ASN A 8 -4.20 -19.75 10.85
C ASN A 8 -4.23 -18.36 11.49
N LYS A 9 -5.28 -18.08 12.27
CA LYS A 9 -5.46 -16.79 12.94
C LYS A 9 -4.33 -16.43 13.91
N GLN A 10 -3.76 -17.40 14.63
CA GLN A 10 -2.63 -17.15 15.53
C GLN A 10 -1.40 -16.66 14.75
N ASP A 11 -1.09 -17.27 13.60
CA ASP A 11 0.01 -16.82 12.76
C ASP A 11 -0.18 -15.36 12.32
N VAL A 12 -1.42 -14.98 12.00
CA VAL A 12 -1.78 -13.60 11.67
C VAL A 12 -1.58 -12.68 12.88
N GLU A 13 -2.10 -13.04 14.05
CA GLU A 13 -1.93 -12.25 15.28
C GLU A 13 -0.45 -12.04 15.64
N ASP A 14 0.37 -13.09 15.52
CA ASP A 14 1.80 -13.04 15.78
C ASP A 14 2.53 -12.18 14.75
N PHE A 15 2.17 -12.30 13.47
CA PHE A 15 2.69 -11.44 12.40
C PHE A 15 2.37 -9.97 12.67
N ILE A 16 1.10 -9.64 12.94
CA ILE A 16 0.66 -8.28 13.26
C ILE A 16 1.41 -7.73 14.47
N ARG A 17 1.55 -8.53 15.54
CA ARG A 17 2.29 -8.12 16.74
C ARG A 17 3.76 -7.83 16.42
N GLY A 18 4.41 -8.68 15.63
CA GLY A 18 5.79 -8.52 15.20
C GLY A 18 6.01 -7.23 14.41
N VAL A 19 5.25 -7.02 13.32
CA VAL A 19 5.40 -5.82 12.48
C VAL A 19 5.01 -4.54 13.20
N THR A 20 4.05 -4.61 14.13
CA THR A 20 3.69 -3.46 14.99
C THR A 20 4.84 -3.09 15.92
N PHE A 21 5.48 -4.07 16.55
CA PHE A 21 6.64 -3.84 17.41
C PHE A 21 7.80 -3.22 16.62
N MET A 22 8.10 -3.78 15.44
CA MET A 22 9.14 -3.27 14.55
C MET A 22 8.81 -1.90 13.92
N GLY A 23 7.53 -1.52 13.89
CA GLY A 23 7.07 -0.21 13.45
C GLY A 23 7.47 0.96 14.37
N THR A 24 8.06 0.71 15.54
CA THR A 24 8.60 1.75 16.44
C THR A 24 7.59 2.84 16.85
N GLY A 25 6.31 2.49 16.96
CA GLY A 25 5.22 3.40 17.37
C GLY A 25 4.44 4.06 16.24
N GLY A 26 4.81 3.83 14.97
CA GLY A 26 4.04 4.21 13.78
C GLY A 26 3.50 2.99 13.02
N GLY A 27 3.21 3.16 11.71
CA GLY A 27 2.90 2.04 10.82
C GLY A 27 1.41 1.66 10.72
N GLY A 28 0.54 2.51 11.27
CA GLY A 28 -0.92 2.39 11.23
C GLY A 28 -1.52 1.40 12.22
N ASP A 29 -2.86 1.30 12.24
CA ASP A 29 -3.61 0.59 13.29
C ASP A 29 -3.48 -0.94 13.15
N PRO A 30 -2.91 -1.64 14.16
CA PRO A 30 -2.81 -3.10 14.16
C PRO A 30 -4.17 -3.82 14.00
N LYS A 31 -5.26 -3.23 14.48
CA LYS A 31 -6.60 -3.81 14.33
C LYS A 31 -7.02 -3.87 12.87
N LEU A 32 -6.76 -2.79 12.12
CA LEU A 32 -7.06 -2.74 10.69
C LEU A 32 -6.23 -3.79 9.92
N GLY A 33 -4.94 -3.94 10.27
CA GLY A 33 -4.11 -4.99 9.68
C GLY A 33 -4.59 -6.40 9.99
N LEU A 34 -5.01 -6.65 11.23
CA LEU A 34 -5.63 -7.92 11.64
C LEU A 34 -6.89 -8.20 10.83
N ASP A 35 -7.78 -7.22 10.69
CA ASP A 35 -9.02 -7.35 9.94
C ASP A 35 -8.76 -7.69 8.46
N PHE A 36 -7.76 -7.07 7.83
CA PHE A 36 -7.38 -7.39 6.46
C PHE A 36 -6.96 -8.85 6.30
N LEU A 37 -6.01 -9.31 7.12
CA LEU A 37 -5.42 -10.64 6.96
C LEU A 37 -6.34 -11.76 7.45
N VAL A 38 -7.11 -11.55 8.54
CA VAL A 38 -8.11 -12.53 8.98
C VAL A 38 -9.17 -12.72 7.90
N LYS A 39 -9.72 -11.63 7.35
CA LYS A 39 -10.71 -11.71 6.26
C LYS A 39 -10.12 -12.39 5.02
N ALA A 40 -8.89 -12.09 4.64
CA ALA A 40 -8.22 -12.76 3.53
C ALA A 40 -8.05 -14.27 3.78
N LEU A 41 -7.69 -14.66 5.00
CA LEU A 41 -7.54 -16.06 5.39
C LEU A 41 -8.87 -16.82 5.36
N GLU A 42 -9.94 -16.21 5.90
CA GLU A 42 -11.30 -16.77 5.89
C GLU A 42 -11.86 -16.93 4.47
N GLU A 43 -11.51 -16.03 3.57
CA GLU A 43 -11.84 -16.10 2.14
C GLU A 43 -10.96 -17.08 1.35
N GLY A 44 -9.98 -17.73 2.00
CA GLY A 44 -9.13 -18.77 1.40
C GLY A 44 -7.92 -18.24 0.63
N TYR A 45 -7.55 -16.98 0.78
CA TYR A 45 -6.34 -16.44 0.15
C TYR A 45 -5.08 -16.96 0.85
N LYS A 46 -4.05 -17.27 0.04
CA LYS A 46 -2.73 -17.65 0.56
C LYS A 46 -1.94 -16.40 0.96
N LEU A 47 -1.75 -16.21 2.25
CA LEU A 47 -0.92 -15.14 2.80
C LEU A 47 0.52 -15.62 2.94
N SER A 48 1.37 -15.31 1.96
CA SER A 48 2.76 -15.77 1.93
C SER A 48 3.70 -14.75 1.31
N TRP A 49 4.97 -14.82 1.69
CA TRP A 49 6.04 -14.01 1.12
C TRP A 49 7.30 -14.82 0.85
N VAL A 50 8.17 -14.27 0.01
CA VAL A 50 9.40 -14.92 -0.44
C VAL A 50 10.57 -13.94 -0.39
N ASP A 51 11.77 -14.47 -0.19
CA ASP A 51 13.00 -13.71 -0.31
C ASP A 51 13.14 -13.14 -1.73
N ILE A 52 13.66 -11.91 -1.84
CA ILE A 52 13.82 -11.21 -3.12
C ILE A 52 14.69 -11.99 -4.13
N SER A 53 15.62 -12.82 -3.66
CA SER A 53 16.48 -13.66 -4.51
C SER A 53 15.71 -14.76 -5.25
N GLU A 54 14.47 -15.08 -4.83
CA GLU A 54 13.61 -16.06 -5.48
C GLU A 54 12.76 -15.48 -6.61
N ILE A 55 12.78 -14.16 -6.79
CA ILE A 55 11.98 -13.44 -7.80
C ILE A 55 12.85 -13.14 -9.02
N ASN A 56 12.28 -13.30 -10.22
CA ASN A 56 12.98 -12.95 -11.45
C ASN A 56 13.35 -11.46 -11.46
N GLU A 57 14.62 -11.17 -11.69
CA GLU A 57 15.20 -9.82 -11.70
C GLU A 57 14.54 -8.85 -12.71
N GLU A 58 13.93 -9.39 -13.76
CA GLU A 58 13.21 -8.64 -14.79
C GLU A 58 11.71 -8.48 -14.50
N GLU A 59 11.19 -8.98 -13.37
CA GLU A 59 9.81 -8.70 -12.97
C GLU A 59 9.64 -7.25 -12.50
N TRP A 60 8.45 -6.71 -12.75
CA TRP A 60 8.08 -5.40 -12.24
C TRP A 60 7.59 -5.50 -10.80
N VAL A 61 8.03 -4.55 -9.97
CA VAL A 61 7.66 -4.40 -8.58
C VAL A 61 7.20 -2.97 -8.33
N ALA A 62 6.24 -2.80 -7.43
CA ALA A 62 5.79 -1.50 -6.96
C ALA A 62 5.33 -1.58 -5.50
N MET A 63 5.24 -0.42 -4.86
CA MET A 63 4.90 -0.29 -3.45
C MET A 63 3.49 0.27 -3.29
N PRO A 64 2.51 -0.57 -2.92
CA PRO A 64 1.19 -0.11 -2.51
C PRO A 64 1.23 0.47 -1.09
N PHE A 65 0.48 1.54 -0.83
CA PHE A 65 0.34 2.13 0.50
C PHE A 65 -0.91 3.00 0.63
N TYR A 66 -1.43 3.15 1.85
CA TYR A 66 -2.52 4.07 2.12
C TYR A 66 -2.01 5.49 2.40
N MET A 67 -2.81 6.49 2.01
CA MET A 67 -2.59 7.89 2.39
C MET A 67 -3.93 8.51 2.75
N GLY A 68 -3.98 9.18 3.90
CA GLY A 68 -5.13 9.97 4.33
C GLY A 68 -5.27 10.09 5.83
N SER A 69 -6.40 10.68 6.24
CA SER A 69 -6.72 10.84 7.65
C SER A 69 -7.23 9.55 8.26
N ILE A 70 -6.71 9.21 9.44
CA ILE A 70 -7.26 8.17 10.32
C ILE A 70 -8.31 8.71 11.28
N ALA A 71 -8.53 10.03 11.28
CA ALA A 71 -9.51 10.65 12.16
C ALA A 71 -10.94 10.30 11.69
N PRO A 72 -11.90 10.14 12.62
CA PRO A 72 -13.30 10.04 12.28
C PRO A 72 -13.73 11.21 11.38
N ILE A 73 -14.52 10.91 10.36
CA ILE A 73 -15.05 11.95 9.47
C ILE A 73 -16.04 12.84 10.24
N SER A 74 -15.89 14.16 10.13
CA SER A 74 -16.83 15.12 10.73
C SER A 74 -18.16 15.14 9.98
N GLU A 75 -19.24 15.55 10.66
CA GLU A 75 -20.56 15.74 10.02
C GLU A 75 -20.50 16.74 8.86
N GLU A 76 -19.68 17.80 8.99
CA GLU A 76 -19.44 18.78 7.95
C GLU A 76 -18.82 18.13 6.69
N ASN A 77 -17.80 17.29 6.87
CA ASN A 77 -17.18 16.58 5.76
C ASN A 77 -18.14 15.57 5.12
N LEU A 78 -18.93 14.85 5.91
CA LEU A 78 -19.97 13.95 5.40
C LEU A 78 -21.01 14.70 4.56
N LYS A 79 -21.44 15.88 5.02
CA LYS A 79 -22.37 16.74 4.28
C LYS A 79 -21.75 17.21 2.96
N LYS A 80 -20.50 17.66 2.99
CA LYS A 80 -19.75 18.07 1.80
C LYS A 80 -19.64 16.95 0.77
N LEU A 81 -19.31 15.72 1.19
CA LEU A 81 -19.27 14.55 0.32
C LEU A 81 -20.62 14.33 -0.37
N LYS A 82 -21.73 14.36 0.40
CA LYS A 82 -23.09 14.21 -0.15
C LYS A 82 -23.45 15.32 -1.14
N GLU A 83 -23.10 16.57 -0.85
CA GLU A 83 -23.31 17.71 -1.76
C GLU A 83 -22.51 17.59 -3.06
N MET A 84 -21.33 16.95 -3.01
CA MET A 84 -20.53 16.61 -4.18
C MET A 84 -21.06 15.39 -4.95
N GLY A 85 -22.14 14.75 -4.50
CA GLY A 85 -22.69 13.53 -5.08
C GLY A 85 -21.95 12.25 -4.70
N LEU A 86 -21.04 12.32 -3.72
CA LEU A 86 -20.31 11.18 -3.17
C LEU A 86 -21.17 10.55 -2.06
N GLY A 87 -21.96 9.55 -2.45
CA GLY A 87 -22.78 8.74 -1.54
C GLY A 87 -21.96 7.68 -0.80
N GLU A 88 -22.51 6.48 -0.65
CA GLU A 88 -21.77 5.36 -0.05
C GLU A 88 -20.52 5.00 -0.88
N PRO A 89 -19.41 4.62 -0.21
CA PRO A 89 -18.23 4.05 -0.87
C PRO A 89 -18.59 2.93 -1.86
N THR A 90 -18.01 3.00 -3.06
CA THR A 90 -18.21 2.00 -4.12
C THR A 90 -17.00 1.06 -4.28
N VAL A 91 -15.85 1.45 -3.74
CA VAL A 91 -14.60 0.69 -3.78
C VAL A 91 -14.21 0.25 -2.37
N GLU A 92 -14.36 -1.03 -2.09
CA GLU A 92 -14.00 -1.60 -0.78
C GLU A 92 -12.47 -1.58 -0.54
N ARG A 93 -11.68 -1.85 -1.58
CA ARG A 93 -10.21 -1.99 -1.49
C ARG A 93 -9.51 -1.07 -2.50
N PRO A 94 -9.36 0.22 -2.20
CA PRO A 94 -8.78 1.17 -3.16
C PRO A 94 -7.31 0.86 -3.48
N LEU A 95 -6.57 0.16 -2.62
CA LEU A 95 -5.22 -0.32 -2.93
C LEU A 95 -5.19 -1.30 -4.12
N ILE A 96 -6.12 -2.26 -4.15
CA ILE A 96 -6.25 -3.21 -5.27
C ILE A 96 -6.54 -2.45 -6.56
N LYS A 97 -7.45 -1.48 -6.50
CA LYS A 97 -7.81 -0.64 -7.64
C LYS A 97 -6.62 0.18 -8.13
N ALA A 98 -5.83 0.78 -7.23
CA ALA A 98 -4.63 1.53 -7.59
C ALA A 98 -3.58 0.66 -8.31
N VAL A 99 -3.36 -0.58 -7.85
CA VAL A 99 -2.46 -1.54 -8.52
C VAL A 99 -2.92 -1.81 -9.95
N GLN A 100 -4.22 -2.11 -10.14
CA GLN A 100 -4.80 -2.40 -11.45
C GLN A 100 -4.70 -1.20 -12.40
N GLU A 101 -4.92 0.03 -11.90
CA GLU A 101 -4.80 1.24 -12.71
C GLU A 101 -3.34 1.55 -13.06
N LEU A 102 -2.37 1.26 -12.19
CA LEU A 102 -0.95 1.36 -12.54
C LEU A 102 -0.56 0.37 -13.65
N GLU A 103 -0.97 -0.90 -13.52
CA GLU A 103 -0.74 -1.93 -14.55
C GLU A 103 -1.33 -1.50 -15.90
N LYS A 104 -2.56 -0.99 -15.90
CA LYS A 104 -3.25 -0.48 -17.08
C LYS A 104 -2.53 0.74 -17.67
N TYR A 105 -2.16 1.71 -16.84
CA TYR A 105 -1.55 2.97 -17.26
C TYR A 105 -0.18 2.75 -17.90
N LYS A 106 0.66 1.89 -17.30
CA LYS A 106 2.00 1.57 -17.83
C LYS A 106 2.00 0.39 -18.81
N GLN A 107 0.85 -0.27 -19.03
CA GLN A 107 0.70 -1.45 -19.89
C GLN A 107 1.67 -2.58 -19.51
N ILE A 108 1.80 -2.83 -18.20
CA ILE A 108 2.66 -3.87 -17.64
C ILE A 108 1.85 -4.81 -16.75
N LYS A 109 2.45 -5.94 -16.39
CA LYS A 109 2.00 -6.76 -15.27
C LYS A 109 3.04 -6.69 -14.17
N LEU A 110 2.61 -6.31 -12.97
CA LEU A 110 3.41 -6.42 -11.77
C LEU A 110 3.56 -7.90 -11.43
N GLY A 111 4.78 -8.31 -11.11
CA GLY A 111 5.09 -9.65 -10.62
C GLY A 111 5.05 -9.70 -9.09
N ALA A 112 5.54 -8.63 -8.45
CA ALA A 112 5.65 -8.54 -7.01
C ALA A 112 5.18 -7.19 -6.45
N LEU A 113 4.83 -7.19 -5.17
CA LEU A 113 4.57 -6.01 -4.35
C LEU A 113 5.49 -6.05 -3.11
N ILE A 114 5.86 -4.88 -2.62
CA ILE A 114 6.71 -4.70 -1.44
C ILE A 114 6.08 -3.70 -0.49
N ALA A 115 6.23 -3.89 0.82
CA ALA A 115 5.79 -2.90 1.80
C ALA A 115 6.69 -1.66 1.77
N GLY A 116 6.11 -0.49 2.05
CA GLY A 116 6.91 0.73 2.23
C GLY A 116 7.63 0.77 3.58
N GLU A 117 7.00 0.19 4.59
CA GLU A 117 7.49 0.21 5.98
C GLU A 117 6.89 -0.95 6.78
N LEU A 118 7.55 -1.30 7.88
CA LEU A 118 6.99 -2.18 8.90
C LEU A 118 5.99 -1.42 9.77
N GLY A 119 4.83 -2.03 9.99
CA GLY A 119 3.71 -1.38 10.64
C GLY A 119 2.46 -2.25 10.77
N GLY A 120 1.63 -1.91 11.77
CA GLY A 120 0.41 -2.64 12.14
C GLY A 120 -0.63 -2.74 11.04
N SER A 121 -0.80 -1.74 10.18
CA SER A 121 -1.61 -1.84 8.95
C SER A 121 -0.79 -1.70 7.67
N ASN A 122 0.36 -1.02 7.73
CA ASN A 122 1.14 -0.66 6.54
C ASN A 122 1.93 -1.84 5.94
N THR A 123 2.19 -2.90 6.71
CA THR A 123 2.72 -4.18 6.17
C THR A 123 1.60 -5.12 5.71
N PRO A 124 0.54 -5.33 6.52
CA PRO A 124 -0.57 -6.21 6.15
C PRO A 124 -1.35 -5.78 4.92
N ALA A 125 -1.53 -4.47 4.70
CA ALA A 125 -2.31 -3.99 3.57
C ALA A 125 -1.68 -4.33 2.20
N PRO A 126 -0.37 -4.12 1.97
CA PRO A 126 0.35 -4.66 0.82
C PRO A 126 0.27 -6.19 0.69
N LEU A 127 0.41 -6.93 1.78
CA LEU A 127 0.32 -8.41 1.78
C LEU A 127 -1.07 -8.90 1.36
N ASP A 128 -2.13 -8.34 1.93
CA ASP A 128 -3.52 -8.59 1.54
C ASP A 128 -3.75 -8.28 0.05
N THR A 129 -3.24 -7.13 -0.41
CA THR A 129 -3.34 -6.70 -1.80
C THR A 129 -2.64 -7.68 -2.74
N ALA A 130 -1.42 -8.13 -2.38
CA ALA A 130 -0.66 -9.10 -3.16
C ALA A 130 -1.39 -10.44 -3.26
N ALA A 131 -1.88 -10.96 -2.13
CA ALA A 131 -2.59 -12.23 -2.08
C ALA A 131 -3.86 -12.21 -2.95
N ARG A 132 -4.64 -11.13 -2.90
CA ARG A 132 -5.88 -10.97 -3.67
C ARG A 132 -5.66 -10.80 -5.16
N LEU A 133 -4.55 -10.19 -5.55
CA LEU A 133 -4.17 -10.00 -6.95
C LEU A 133 -3.30 -11.13 -7.51
N ASN A 134 -3.06 -12.19 -6.73
CA ASN A 134 -2.16 -13.28 -7.07
C ASN A 134 -0.76 -12.77 -7.50
N LYS A 135 -0.21 -11.85 -6.71
CA LYS A 135 1.14 -11.29 -6.85
C LYS A 135 2.04 -11.83 -5.76
N VAL A 136 3.34 -11.84 -6.02
CA VAL A 136 4.33 -12.18 -4.99
C VAL A 136 4.42 -11.03 -3.98
N PHE A 137 4.45 -11.35 -2.68
CA PHE A 137 4.84 -10.38 -1.65
C PHE A 137 6.30 -10.60 -1.27
N ILE A 138 7.09 -9.54 -1.28
CA ILE A 138 8.53 -9.60 -0.98
C ILE A 138 8.76 -9.61 0.53
N ASP A 139 9.68 -10.46 0.99
CA ASP A 139 10.22 -10.42 2.35
C ASP A 139 11.15 -9.22 2.53
N GLY A 140 10.55 -8.06 2.78
CA GLY A 140 11.28 -6.82 2.99
C GLY A 140 10.38 -5.59 2.87
N ASP A 141 10.96 -4.46 3.25
CA ASP A 141 10.32 -3.15 3.15
C ASP A 141 11.38 -2.08 2.81
N PHE A 142 10.96 -0.84 2.61
CA PHE A 142 11.87 0.24 2.24
C PHE A 142 12.48 1.01 3.41
N ALA A 143 12.15 0.71 4.65
CA ALA A 143 12.57 1.52 5.80
C ALA A 143 13.10 0.71 7.01
N GLY A 144 12.72 -0.56 7.17
CA GLY A 144 12.99 -1.40 8.34
C GLY A 144 12.22 -1.00 9.60
N ARG A 145 11.35 0.01 9.52
CA ARG A 145 10.51 0.60 10.58
C ARG A 145 9.47 1.52 9.98
N ALA A 146 8.55 2.06 10.77
CA ALA A 146 7.68 3.14 10.32
C ALA A 146 8.44 4.47 10.13
N ILE A 147 8.05 5.24 9.12
CA ILE A 147 8.61 6.54 8.75
C ILE A 147 7.51 7.61 8.66
N PRO A 148 7.76 8.84 9.13
CA PRO A 148 6.77 9.92 9.08
C PRO A 148 6.61 10.52 7.67
N GLU A 149 7.68 10.48 6.86
CA GLU A 149 7.75 11.07 5.54
C GLU A 149 8.39 10.08 4.55
N LEU A 150 7.90 10.08 3.31
CA LEU A 150 8.32 9.14 2.27
C LEU A 150 9.81 9.31 1.91
N THR A 151 10.36 10.51 2.08
CA THR A 151 11.76 10.85 1.80
C THR A 151 12.77 9.97 2.53
N GLN A 152 12.35 9.31 3.61
CA GLN A 152 13.17 8.39 4.40
C GLN A 152 13.20 6.95 3.86
N ALA A 153 12.39 6.63 2.85
CA ALA A 153 12.39 5.32 2.21
C ALA A 153 13.69 5.10 1.40
N THR A 154 14.19 3.86 1.39
CA THR A 154 15.42 3.47 0.68
C THR A 154 15.45 3.88 -0.80
N PRO A 155 14.36 3.75 -1.59
CA PRO A 155 14.34 4.25 -2.96
C PRO A 155 14.59 5.76 -3.07
N CYS A 156 14.09 6.57 -2.13
CA CYS A 156 14.33 8.02 -2.12
C CYS A 156 15.80 8.34 -1.90
N VAL A 157 16.46 7.63 -0.97
CA VAL A 157 17.91 7.77 -0.74
C VAL A 157 18.72 7.37 -1.97
N LYS A 158 18.24 6.39 -2.74
CA LYS A 158 18.81 5.97 -4.04
C LYS A 158 18.34 6.83 -5.23
N ASN A 159 17.69 7.99 -4.99
CA ASN A 159 17.13 8.88 -6.03
C ASN A 159 16.19 8.20 -7.04
N LYS A 160 15.47 7.16 -6.61
CA LYS A 160 14.45 6.49 -7.41
C LYS A 160 13.13 7.24 -7.29
N SER A 161 12.57 7.63 -8.42
CA SER A 161 11.26 8.31 -8.49
C SER A 161 10.15 7.42 -7.94
N ILE A 162 9.26 7.99 -7.13
CA ILE A 162 7.98 7.35 -6.79
C ILE A 162 7.01 7.40 -7.98
N CYS A 163 7.14 8.40 -8.85
CA CYS A 163 6.27 8.58 -10.00
C CYS A 163 6.45 7.47 -11.05
N PRO A 164 5.37 7.00 -11.71
CA PRO A 164 3.98 7.47 -11.53
C PRO A 164 3.43 7.12 -10.13
N LEU A 165 2.81 8.09 -9.46
CA LEU A 165 2.01 7.82 -8.28
C LEU A 165 0.56 7.69 -8.73
N VAL A 166 -0.01 6.49 -8.61
CA VAL A 166 -1.42 6.22 -8.90
C VAL A 166 -2.18 6.18 -7.59
N MET A 167 -3.29 6.91 -7.53
CA MET A 167 -4.12 7.05 -6.34
C MET A 167 -5.57 6.71 -6.69
N CYS A 168 -6.23 5.94 -5.82
CA CYS A 168 -7.66 5.63 -5.93
C CYS A 168 -8.35 5.94 -4.60
N ASP A 169 -9.50 6.60 -4.66
CA ASP A 169 -10.35 6.80 -3.48
C ASP A 169 -11.44 5.72 -3.35
N LEU A 170 -12.26 5.87 -2.31
CA LEU A 170 -13.37 4.96 -1.98
C LEU A 170 -14.55 5.01 -2.96
N TRP A 171 -14.59 5.98 -3.89
CA TRP A 171 -15.64 6.12 -4.90
C TRP A 171 -15.16 5.73 -6.31
N GLY A 172 -13.89 5.31 -6.43
CA GLY A 172 -13.30 4.88 -7.69
C GLY A 172 -12.74 6.02 -8.54
N ASN A 173 -12.59 7.22 -7.98
CA ASN A 173 -11.85 8.28 -8.67
C ASN A 173 -10.37 7.93 -8.69
N VAL A 174 -9.74 8.09 -9.85
CA VAL A 174 -8.33 7.75 -10.07
C VAL A 174 -7.55 8.99 -10.43
N ASN A 175 -6.46 9.24 -9.71
CA ASN A 175 -5.52 10.31 -9.99
C ASN A 175 -4.14 9.72 -10.29
N ILE A 176 -3.43 10.29 -11.26
CA ILE A 176 -2.07 9.87 -11.61
C ILE A 176 -1.17 11.10 -11.61
N ILE A 177 -0.19 11.10 -10.71
CA ILE A 177 0.91 12.06 -10.74
C ILE A 177 2.03 11.42 -11.57
N GLU A 178 2.04 11.73 -12.86
CA GLU A 178 3.00 11.13 -13.80
C GLU A 178 4.45 11.57 -13.53
N SER A 179 4.65 12.80 -13.06
CA SER A 179 5.96 13.30 -12.65
C SER A 179 5.83 14.48 -11.69
N ALA A 180 6.87 14.69 -10.88
CA ALA A 180 7.08 15.90 -10.11
C ALA A 180 8.58 16.17 -10.00
N ILE A 181 8.95 17.41 -9.67
CA ILE A 181 10.36 17.83 -9.64
C ILE A 181 11.15 17.22 -8.48
N ASN A 182 10.48 16.82 -7.39
CA ASN A 182 11.09 16.16 -6.24
C ASN A 182 10.05 15.38 -5.41
N PHE A 183 10.52 14.61 -4.43
CA PHE A 183 9.68 13.77 -3.56
C PHE A 183 8.67 14.58 -2.74
N GLY A 184 9.10 15.71 -2.17
CA GLY A 184 8.22 16.57 -1.37
C GLY A 184 7.02 17.07 -2.17
N MET A 185 7.21 17.45 -3.43
CA MET A 185 6.11 17.84 -4.31
C MET A 185 5.13 16.71 -4.59
N VAL A 186 5.60 15.46 -4.76
CA VAL A 186 4.69 14.32 -4.91
C VAL A 186 3.83 14.14 -3.66
N GLU A 187 4.45 14.26 -2.49
CA GLU A 187 3.74 14.12 -1.22
C GLU A 187 2.70 15.23 -1.00
N GLU A 188 3.05 16.49 -1.28
CA GLU A 188 2.13 17.62 -1.19
C GLU A 188 0.94 17.50 -2.16
N TYR A 189 1.19 17.07 -3.41
CA TYR A 189 0.11 16.80 -4.36
C TYR A 189 -0.77 15.64 -3.91
N GLY A 190 -0.18 14.54 -3.43
CA GLY A 190 -0.92 13.41 -2.90
C GLY A 190 -1.82 13.82 -1.72
N ARG A 191 -1.26 14.52 -0.74
CA ARG A 191 -2.02 15.02 0.42
C ARG A 191 -3.15 15.95 0.00
N SER A 192 -2.91 16.84 -0.96
CA SER A 192 -3.92 17.76 -1.50
C SER A 192 -5.10 17.02 -2.14
N ILE A 193 -4.83 15.95 -2.90
CA ILE A 193 -5.87 15.11 -3.51
C ILE A 193 -6.73 14.44 -2.43
N VAL A 194 -6.10 13.90 -1.38
CA VAL A 194 -6.81 13.23 -0.28
C VAL A 194 -7.73 14.18 0.49
N MET A 195 -7.34 15.44 0.66
CA MET A 195 -8.14 16.46 1.35
C MET A 195 -9.48 16.75 0.66
N VAL A 196 -9.65 16.39 -0.62
CA VAL A 196 -10.92 16.55 -1.33
C VAL A 196 -12.02 15.72 -0.66
N THR A 197 -11.71 14.47 -0.31
CA THR A 197 -12.66 13.54 0.30
C THR A 197 -12.52 13.42 1.81
N ASN A 198 -11.39 13.85 2.39
CA ASN A 198 -11.06 13.62 3.81
C ASN A 198 -11.20 12.13 4.21
N GLN A 199 -10.93 11.23 3.27
CA GLN A 199 -10.98 9.78 3.44
C GLN A 199 -9.68 9.14 2.95
N MET A 200 -9.47 7.88 3.33
CA MET A 200 -8.27 7.17 2.94
C MET A 200 -8.27 6.82 1.45
N THR A 201 -7.12 6.97 0.81
CA THR A 201 -6.87 6.57 -0.59
C THR A 201 -5.88 5.42 -0.63
N GLY A 202 -6.10 4.49 -1.55
CA GLY A 202 -5.10 3.48 -1.91
C GLY A 202 -4.17 4.05 -2.97
N ASN A 203 -2.87 3.91 -2.76
CA ASN A 203 -1.84 4.48 -3.62
C ASN A 203 -0.84 3.40 -4.02
N ILE A 204 -0.21 3.59 -5.17
CA ILE A 204 0.92 2.77 -5.60
C ILE A 204 1.93 3.59 -6.38
N GLY A 205 3.20 3.40 -6.06
CA GLY A 205 4.31 4.07 -6.72
C GLY A 205 5.60 3.25 -6.61
N PHE A 206 6.74 3.89 -6.87
CA PHE A 206 8.06 3.24 -6.91
C PHE A 206 8.08 2.04 -7.86
N LEU A 207 7.53 2.23 -9.07
CA LEU A 207 7.57 1.19 -10.10
C LEU A 207 9.00 1.01 -10.60
N MET A 208 9.55 -0.19 -10.43
CA MET A 208 10.90 -0.55 -10.87
C MET A 208 11.03 -2.04 -11.18
N LYS A 209 12.18 -2.46 -11.70
CA LYS A 209 12.52 -3.88 -11.83
C LYS A 209 13.08 -4.43 -10.52
N VAL A 210 12.91 -5.73 -10.27
CA VAL A 210 13.46 -6.41 -9.08
C VAL A 210 14.98 -6.22 -8.96
N LYS A 211 15.74 -6.22 -10.05
CA LYS A 211 17.19 -5.92 -10.02
C LYS A 211 17.55 -4.55 -9.47
N GLU A 212 16.63 -3.60 -9.47
CA GLU A 212 16.86 -2.24 -8.96
C GLU A 212 16.62 -2.11 -7.45
N LEU A 213 16.04 -3.13 -6.82
CA LEU A 213 15.84 -3.19 -5.37
C LEU A 213 17.12 -3.57 -4.61
N LYS A 214 18.03 -4.31 -5.26
CA LYS A 214 19.29 -4.79 -4.68
C LYS A 214 20.27 -3.65 -4.38
#